data_AF-A0A328LX42-F1
#
_entry.id   AF-A0A328LX42-F1
#
_cell.length_a   1.000
_cell.length_b   1.000
_cell.length_c   1.000
_cell.angle_alpha   90.00
_cell.angle_beta   90.00
_cell.angle_gamma   90.00
#
_symmetry.space_group_name_H-M   'P 1'
#
loop_
_entity.id
_entity.type
_entity.pdbx_description
1 polymer ?
#
loop_
_entity_poly.entity_id
_entity_poly.type
_entity_poly.pdbx_seq_one_letter_code
_entity_poly.pdbx_strand_id
1 'polypeptide(L)'
;MINAIGLVFILTNKHEKKKKVYLNEKFALIDIIDSKEVFDDEGNSLVELTCKYSIYLDEKYYCKSLDDYTGQVFPFLSAKIGKGLLRNLNYYFSYVDAYDKKPPDKEIRPLMKQVTNR
;
A
#
# COMPACT_ATOMS: atom_id res chain seq x y z
N MET A 1 17.01 -4.62 -0.04
CA MET A 1 15.57 -4.59 0.31
C MET A 1 14.72 -4.74 -0.95
N ILE A 2 13.46 -5.13 -0.82
CA ILE A 2 12.52 -5.24 -1.93
C ILE A 2 11.50 -4.11 -1.86
N ASN A 3 11.34 -3.36 -2.96
CA ASN A 3 10.23 -2.44 -3.14
C ASN A 3 9.05 -3.17 -3.77
N ALA A 4 7.88 -3.12 -3.13
CA ALA A 4 6.62 -3.58 -3.68
C ALA A 4 5.70 -2.38 -3.92
N ILE A 5 5.17 -2.29 -5.14
CA ILE A 5 4.25 -1.24 -5.56
C ILE A 5 2.93 -1.86 -5.99
N GLY A 6 1.82 -1.25 -5.60
CA GLY A 6 0.49 -1.72 -5.99
C GLY A 6 -0.66 -0.88 -5.45
N LEU A 7 -1.83 -1.51 -5.37
CA LEU A 7 -3.05 -0.94 -4.81
C LEU A 7 -3.40 -1.60 -3.49
N VAL A 8 -3.88 -0.81 -2.54
CA VAL A 8 -4.43 -1.29 -1.28
C VAL A 8 -5.79 -0.65 -1.04
N PHE A 9 -6.73 -1.48 -0.58
CA PHE A 9 -8.11 -1.08 -0.31
C PHE A 9 -8.32 -1.07 1.19
N ILE A 10 -8.76 0.07 1.73
CA ILE A 10 -8.84 0.30 3.16
C ILE A 10 -10.25 0.77 3.50
N LEU A 11 -10.90 0.08 4.44
CA LEU A 11 -12.18 0.49 4.99
C LEU A 11 -11.93 1.33 6.25
N THR A 12 -12.57 2.49 6.33
CA THR A 12 -12.48 3.39 7.48
C THR A 12 -13.80 4.09 7.75
N ASN A 13 -14.04 4.46 9.00
CA ASN A 13 -15.16 5.32 9.39
C ASN A 13 -14.79 6.82 9.34
N LYS A 14 -13.57 7.16 8.92
CA LYS A 14 -13.10 8.54 8.82
C LYS A 14 -13.19 9.02 7.38
N HIS A 15 -13.83 10.18 7.18
CA HIS A 15 -13.80 10.86 5.89
C HIS A 15 -12.39 11.45 5.66
N GLU A 16 -11.57 10.75 4.89
CA GLU A 16 -10.28 11.23 4.39
C GLU A 16 -10.46 11.98 3.05
N LYS A 17 -9.78 13.11 2.85
CA LYS A 17 -9.83 13.86 1.57
C LYS A 17 -9.04 13.11 0.49
N LYS A 18 -9.57 13.04 -0.74
CA LYS A 18 -8.86 12.53 -1.93
C LYS A 18 -7.53 13.27 -2.13
N LYS A 19 -6.53 12.60 -2.70
CA LYS A 19 -5.16 13.13 -2.95
C LYS A 19 -4.39 13.52 -1.69
N LYS A 20 -4.66 12.85 -0.58
CA LYS A 20 -3.90 12.98 0.67
C LYS A 20 -2.98 11.77 0.84
N VAL A 21 -1.85 12.00 1.50
CA VAL A 21 -0.98 10.93 1.96
C VAL A 21 -1.69 10.24 3.14
N TYR A 22 -2.00 8.95 2.98
CA TYR A 22 -2.63 8.11 4.00
C TYR A 22 -1.60 7.73 5.07
N LEU A 23 -0.43 7.24 4.64
CA LEU A 23 0.64 6.80 5.54
C LEU A 23 2.00 7.11 4.91
N ASN A 24 2.93 7.61 5.73
CA ASN A 24 4.23 8.06 5.25
C ASN A 24 5.37 7.79 6.24
N GLU A 25 5.67 6.51 6.44
CA GLU A 25 6.61 6.00 7.44
C GLU A 25 7.90 5.46 6.82
N LYS A 26 8.85 5.04 7.66
CA LYS A 26 10.20 4.53 7.28
C LYS A 26 10.19 3.46 6.17
N PHE A 27 9.11 2.69 6.02
CA PHE A 27 9.06 1.59 5.04
C PHE A 27 7.77 1.55 4.23
N ALA A 28 6.98 2.62 4.27
CA ALA A 28 5.69 2.64 3.61
C ALA A 28 5.28 4.07 3.21
N LEU A 29 4.99 4.24 1.93
CA LEU A 29 4.33 5.41 1.37
C LEU A 29 2.99 4.95 0.79
N ILE A 30 1.88 5.51 1.28
CA ILE A 30 0.53 5.18 0.85
C ILE A 30 -0.21 6.48 0.53
N ASP A 31 -0.65 6.63 -0.72
CA ASP A 31 -1.40 7.80 -1.21
C ASP A 31 -2.84 7.41 -1.56
N ILE A 32 -3.81 8.19 -1.08
CA ILE A 32 -5.23 8.02 -1.43
C ILE A 32 -5.45 8.52 -2.86
N ILE A 33 -5.92 7.65 -3.74
CA ILE A 33 -6.28 8.02 -5.12
C ILE A 33 -7.78 8.15 -5.33
N ASP A 34 -8.57 7.38 -4.59
CA ASP A 34 -10.03 7.45 -4.65
C ASP A 34 -10.66 7.12 -3.30
N SER A 35 -11.90 7.57 -3.12
CA SER A 35 -12.71 7.31 -1.93
C SER A 35 -14.16 7.12 -2.35
N LYS A 36 -14.77 6.05 -1.87
CA LYS A 36 -16.17 5.71 -2.10
C LYS A 36 -16.87 5.52 -0.77
N GLU A 37 -18.04 6.13 -0.62
CA GLU A 37 -18.91 5.87 0.52
C GLU A 37 -19.59 4.52 0.36
N VAL A 38 -19.60 3.73 1.42
CA VAL A 38 -20.21 2.40 1.50
C VAL A 38 -20.96 2.30 2.83
N PHE A 39 -21.95 1.42 2.90
CA PHE A 39 -22.72 1.20 4.12
C PHE A 39 -22.49 -0.22 4.59
N ASP A 40 -22.34 -0.42 5.89
CA ASP A 40 -22.36 -1.75 6.47
C ASP A 40 -23.80 -2.31 6.56
N ASP A 41 -23.92 -3.56 6.99
CA ASP A 41 -25.21 -4.24 7.11
C ASP A 41 -26.14 -3.60 8.17
N GLU A 42 -25.59 -2.75 9.05
CA GLU A 42 -26.32 -1.99 10.07
C GLU A 42 -26.74 -0.59 9.57
N GLY A 43 -26.32 -0.21 8.36
CA GLY A 43 -26.60 1.09 7.75
C GLY A 43 -25.65 2.21 8.20
N ASN A 44 -24.55 1.89 8.88
CA ASN A 44 -23.54 2.89 9.23
C ASN A 44 -22.73 3.27 8.00
N SER A 45 -22.49 4.58 7.81
CA SER A 45 -21.63 5.08 6.73
C SER A 45 -20.16 4.77 7.02
N LEU A 46 -19.53 4.13 6.06
CA LEU A 46 -18.10 3.83 6.00
C LEU A 46 -17.53 4.39 4.68
N VAL A 47 -16.21 4.47 4.63
CA VAL A 47 -15.48 4.95 3.46
C VAL A 47 -14.49 3.88 3.05
N GLU A 48 -14.63 3.39 1.82
CA GLU A 48 -13.62 2.59 1.15
C GLU A 48 -12.63 3.52 0.44
N LEU A 49 -11.37 3.46 0.86
CA LEU A 49 -10.27 4.17 0.24
C LEU A 49 -9.56 3.22 -0.73
N THR A 50 -9.40 3.68 -1.98
CA THR A 50 -8.46 3.07 -2.90
C THR A 50 -7.15 3.86 -2.82
N CYS A 51 -6.09 3.18 -2.41
CA CYS A 51 -4.79 3.78 -2.21
C CYS A 51 -3.74 3.14 -3.11
N LYS A 52 -2.79 3.93 -3.57
CA LYS A 52 -1.54 3.42 -4.14
C LYS A 52 -0.54 3.28 -3.00
N TYR A 53 0.25 2.21 -3.01
CA TYR A 53 1.33 2.05 -2.06
C TYR A 53 2.67 1.81 -2.74
N SER A 54 3.72 2.16 -2.02
CA SER A 54 5.07 1.64 -2.18
C SER A 54 5.58 1.27 -0.79
N ILE A 55 5.95 0.01 -0.61
CA ILE A 55 6.46 -0.51 0.66
C ILE A 55 7.81 -1.17 0.46
N TYR A 56 8.65 -1.09 1.47
CA TYR A 56 9.95 -1.74 1.50
C TYR A 56 9.89 -2.95 2.42
N LEU A 57 10.21 -4.11 1.86
CA LEU A 57 10.28 -5.39 2.56
C LEU A 57 11.75 -5.78 2.74
N ASP A 58 12.07 -6.29 3.93
CA ASP A 58 13.37 -6.90 4.19
C ASP A 58 13.54 -8.16 3.33
N GLU A 59 14.78 -8.39 2.89
CA GLU A 59 15.10 -9.61 2.17
C GLU A 59 15.02 -10.82 3.10
N LYS A 60 14.46 -11.91 2.59
CA LYS A 60 14.30 -13.15 3.34
C LYS A 60 15.05 -14.27 2.66
N TYR A 61 15.83 -15.03 3.44
CA TYR A 61 16.66 -16.13 2.92
C TYR A 61 15.88 -17.21 2.16
N TYR A 62 14.58 -17.33 2.41
CA TYR A 62 13.69 -18.28 1.75
C TYR A 62 12.98 -17.73 0.50
N CYS A 63 13.09 -16.43 0.21
CA CYS A 63 12.60 -15.83 -1.02
C CYS A 63 13.74 -15.81 -2.04
N LYS A 64 13.66 -16.65 -3.07
CA LYS A 64 14.69 -16.83 -4.11
C LYS A 64 14.46 -15.94 -5.33
N SER A 65 13.24 -15.44 -5.51
CA SER A 65 12.85 -14.54 -6.58
C SER A 65 11.98 -13.39 -6.05
N LEU A 66 11.78 -12.35 -6.86
CA LEU A 66 10.88 -11.25 -6.52
C LEU A 66 9.43 -11.72 -6.33
N ASP A 67 9.00 -12.74 -7.07
CA ASP A 67 7.63 -13.26 -7.00
C ASP A 67 7.31 -13.88 -5.64
N ASP A 68 8.32 -14.43 -4.95
CA ASP A 68 8.18 -15.02 -3.61
C ASP A 68 7.76 -13.98 -2.56
N TYR A 69 7.96 -12.68 -2.83
CA TYR A 69 7.55 -11.59 -1.94
C TYR A 69 6.07 -11.25 -2.06
N THR A 70 5.34 -11.79 -3.05
CA THR A 70 3.88 -11.60 -3.20
C THR A 70 3.13 -11.95 -1.91
N GLY A 71 3.50 -13.07 -1.28
CA GLY A 71 2.91 -13.53 -0.01
C GLY A 71 3.33 -12.72 1.22
N GLN A 72 4.33 -11.84 1.09
CA GLN A 72 4.87 -11.02 2.18
C GLN A 72 4.22 -9.63 2.25
N VAL A 73 3.60 -9.16 1.16
CA VAL A 73 3.00 -7.82 1.07
C VAL A 73 1.81 -7.66 2.02
N PHE A 74 0.83 -8.57 1.98
CA PHE A 74 -0.38 -8.44 2.80
C PHE A 74 -0.08 -8.43 4.31
N PRO A 75 0.75 -9.36 4.86
CA PRO A 75 1.15 -9.30 6.26
C PRO A 75 1.79 -7.96 6.66
N PHE A 76 2.67 -7.41 5.82
CA PHE A 76 3.31 -6.13 6.08
C PHE A 76 2.29 -4.98 6.10
N LEU A 77 1.42 -4.90 5.08
CA LEU A 77 0.38 -3.87 5.01
C LEU A 77 -0.58 -3.99 6.19
N SER A 78 -0.96 -5.21 6.57
CA SER A 78 -1.86 -5.49 7.69
C SER A 78 -1.27 -5.01 9.02
N ALA A 79 0.04 -5.20 9.24
CA ALA A 79 0.73 -4.70 10.42
C ALA A 79 0.77 -3.16 10.50
N LYS A 80 0.69 -2.45 9.36
CA LYS A 80 0.72 -0.99 9.28
C LYS A 80 -0.65 -0.33 9.29
N ILE A 81 -1.62 -0.90 8.58
CA ILE A 81 -2.96 -0.35 8.39
C ILE A 81 -3.92 -0.89 9.47
N GLY A 82 -3.70 -2.11 9.93
CA GLY A 82 -4.56 -2.79 10.91
C GLY A 82 -5.86 -3.31 10.31
N LYS A 83 -6.90 -3.40 11.15
CA LYS A 83 -8.19 -4.06 10.84
C LYS A 83 -8.96 -3.45 9.66
N GLY A 84 -8.60 -2.23 9.23
CA GLY A 84 -9.22 -1.60 8.07
C GLY A 84 -8.73 -2.13 6.72
N LEU A 85 -7.64 -2.92 6.68
CA LEU A 85 -7.13 -3.47 5.43
C LEU A 85 -8.09 -4.53 4.86
N LEU A 86 -8.63 -4.29 3.67
CA LEU A 86 -9.51 -5.24 2.98
C LEU A 86 -8.71 -6.20 2.10
N ARG A 87 -7.89 -5.65 1.19
CA ARG A 87 -7.10 -6.41 0.21
C ARG A 87 -5.99 -5.55 -0.39
N ASN A 88 -5.03 -6.21 -1.03
CA ASN A 88 -4.01 -5.58 -1.86
C ASN A 88 -3.95 -6.22 -3.25
N LEU A 89 -3.49 -5.44 -4.22
CA LEU A 89 -3.10 -5.90 -5.56
C LEU A 89 -1.65 -5.53 -5.77
N ASN A 90 -0.81 -6.51 -6.10
CA ASN A 90 0.62 -6.31 -6.35
C ASN A 90 0.84 -6.08 -7.84
N TYR A 91 1.58 -5.04 -8.21
CA TYR A 91 1.83 -4.69 -9.60
C TYR A 91 3.31 -4.89 -9.98
N TYR A 92 4.22 -4.34 -9.18
CA TYR A 92 5.65 -4.37 -9.46
C TYR A 92 6.46 -4.66 -8.21
N PHE A 93 7.50 -5.48 -8.40
CA PHE A 93 8.54 -5.71 -7.41
C PHE A 93 9.89 -5.31 -8.00
N SER A 94 10.74 -4.70 -7.20
CA SER A 94 12.11 -4.37 -7.61
C SER A 94 13.07 -4.42 -6.43
N TYR A 95 14.33 -4.74 -6.68
CA TYR A 95 15.38 -4.57 -5.70
C TYR A 95 15.66 -3.08 -5.47
N VAL A 96 15.96 -2.72 -4.22
CA VAL A 96 16.39 -1.38 -3.83
C VAL A 96 17.53 -1.46 -2.80
N ASP A 97 18.54 -0.62 -3.00
CA ASP A 97 19.74 -0.54 -2.14
C ASP A 97 19.52 0.28 -0.85
N ALA A 98 18.26 0.60 -0.52
CA ALA A 98 17.91 1.44 0.61
C ALA A 98 17.61 0.60 1.86
N TYR A 99 18.59 0.38 2.72
CA TYR A 99 18.43 -0.39 3.97
C TYR A 99 17.85 0.39 5.16
N ASP A 100 17.87 1.73 5.10
CA ASP A 100 17.51 2.57 6.26
C ASP A 100 16.66 3.80 5.96
N LYS A 101 16.19 3.91 4.72
CA LYS A 101 15.50 5.12 4.27
C LYS A 101 14.05 4.82 3.94
N LYS A 102 13.21 5.73 4.40
CA LYS A 102 11.87 5.98 3.86
C LYS A 102 11.90 5.91 2.33
N PRO A 103 10.90 5.28 1.69
CA PRO A 103 10.81 5.26 0.24
C PRO A 103 11.00 6.70 -0.32
N PRO A 104 11.98 6.97 -1.21
CA PRO A 104 12.25 8.31 -1.70
C PRO A 104 11.08 8.81 -2.53
N ASP A 105 10.22 9.63 -1.92
CA ASP A 105 8.99 10.17 -2.49
C ASP A 105 9.15 10.65 -3.95
N LYS A 106 10.26 11.33 -4.27
CA LYS A 106 10.50 11.90 -5.61
C LYS A 106 10.68 10.82 -6.70
N GLU A 107 11.34 9.73 -6.38
CA GLU A 107 11.64 8.65 -7.33
C GLU A 107 10.47 7.66 -7.42
N ILE A 108 9.75 7.47 -6.33
CA ILE A 108 8.70 6.47 -6.22
C ILE A 108 7.35 6.96 -6.70
N ARG A 109 7.00 8.24 -6.51
CA ARG A 109 5.71 8.77 -6.98
C ARG A 109 5.51 8.59 -8.50
N PRO A 110 6.52 8.78 -9.37
CA PRO A 110 6.41 8.42 -10.79
C PRO A 110 6.07 6.95 -11.03
N LEU A 111 6.67 6.01 -10.30
CA LEU A 111 6.38 4.58 -10.42
C LEU A 111 4.95 4.27 -9.96
N MET A 112 4.54 4.82 -8.82
CA MET A 112 3.16 4.70 -8.33
C MET A 112 2.15 5.27 -9.32
N LYS A 113 2.47 6.34 -10.06
CA LYS A 113 1.57 6.89 -11.10
C LYS A 113 1.23 5.87 -12.19
N GLN A 114 2.13 4.96 -12.52
CA GLN A 114 1.92 3.91 -13.53
C GLN A 114 0.88 2.86 -13.10
N VAL A 115 0.65 2.70 -11.79
CA VAL A 115 -0.41 1.82 -11.27
C VAL A 115 -1.76 2.41 -11.65
N THR A 116 -2.51 1.75 -12.52
CA THR A 116 -3.88 2.14 -12.87
C THR A 116 -4.87 1.16 -12.25
N ASN A 117 -5.99 1.68 -11.74
CA ASN A 117 -7.14 0.86 -11.40
C ASN A 117 -7.72 0.40 -12.75
N ARG A 118 -7.61 -0.89 -13.07
CA ARG A 118 -8.22 -1.45 -14.28
C ARG A 118 -9.70 -1.68 -14.05
#